data_AF-A0AA43A1M0-F1
#
_entry.id   AF-A0AA43A1M0-F1
#
_cell.length_a   1.000
_cell.length_b   1.000
_cell.length_c   1.000
_cell.angle_alpha   90.00
_cell.angle_beta   90.00
_cell.angle_gamma   90.00
#
_symmetry.space_group_name_H-M   'P 1'
#
loop_
_entity.id
_entity.type
_entity.pdbx_description
1 polymer ?
#
loop_
_entity_poly.entity_id
_entity_poly.type
_entity_poly.pdbx_seq_one_letter_code
_entity_poly.pdbx_strand_id
1 'polypeptide(L)'
;MDKKLEQLFYAALGGALAVKEKIETNNDEIKACQEKSEEKARIFLDEMAQRGKEEKDQFKERLKDILKEVVSELNLATKDDLEKLKQELAK
;
A
#
# COMPACT_ATOMS: atom_id res chain seq x y z
N MET A 1 -16.07 -20.69 -18.60
CA MET A 1 -15.60 -20.17 -17.29
C MET A 1 -16.65 -19.26 -16.63
N ASP A 2 -17.79 -19.06 -17.30
CA ASP A 2 -18.76 -18.00 -17.05
C ASP A 2 -19.63 -18.25 -15.81
N LYS A 3 -19.97 -19.51 -15.54
CA LYS A 3 -20.79 -19.90 -14.37
C LYS A 3 -20.15 -19.58 -13.02
N LYS A 4 -18.81 -19.61 -12.92
CA LYS A 4 -18.11 -19.28 -11.66
C LYS A 4 -18.09 -17.79 -11.39
N LEU A 5 -17.99 -16.97 -12.44
CA LEU A 5 -18.04 -15.51 -12.31
C LEU A 5 -19.45 -15.06 -11.91
N GLU A 6 -20.47 -15.67 -12.50
CA GLU A 6 -21.87 -15.45 -12.14
C GLU A 6 -22.14 -15.84 -10.68
N GLN A 7 -21.63 -16.98 -10.21
CA GLN A 7 -21.72 -17.37 -8.79
C GLN A 7 -20.98 -16.42 -7.85
N LEU A 8 -19.80 -15.93 -8.23
CA LEU A 8 -19.07 -14.92 -7.45
C LEU A 8 -19.82 -13.59 -7.41
N PHE A 9 -20.44 -13.20 -8.51
CA PHE A 9 -21.26 -11.99 -8.59
C PHE A 9 -22.51 -12.10 -7.71
N TYR A 10 -23.23 -13.23 -7.76
CA TYR A 10 -24.37 -13.47 -6.87
C TYR A 10 -23.97 -13.62 -5.41
N ALA A 11 -22.82 -14.22 -5.12
CA ALA A 11 -22.29 -14.29 -3.76
C ALA A 11 -21.91 -12.90 -3.23
N ALA A 12 -21.31 -12.05 -4.07
CA ALA A 12 -21.00 -10.66 -3.72
C ALA A 12 -22.28 -9.85 -3.49
N LEU A 13 -23.29 -10.00 -4.35
CA LEU A 13 -24.60 -9.37 -4.19
C LEU A 13 -25.33 -9.86 -2.94
N GLY A 14 -25.38 -11.16 -2.70
CA GLY A 14 -26.00 -11.76 -1.52
C GLY A 14 -25.30 -11.34 -0.23
N GLY A 15 -23.96 -11.29 -0.23
CA GLY A 15 -23.16 -10.79 0.89
C GLY A 15 -23.41 -9.30 1.16
N ALA A 16 -23.45 -8.46 0.12
CA ALA A 16 -23.74 -7.04 0.26
C ALA A 16 -25.17 -6.77 0.78
N LEU A 17 -26.16 -7.54 0.30
CA LEU A 17 -27.55 -7.45 0.77
C LEU A 17 -27.66 -7.89 2.24
N ALA A 18 -27.02 -9.00 2.63
CA ALA A 18 -27.02 -9.45 4.03
C ALA A 18 -26.35 -8.44 4.97
N VAL A 19 -25.26 -7.79 4.52
CA VAL A 19 -24.63 -6.70 5.26
C VAL A 19 -25.60 -5.51 5.38
N LYS A 20 -26.27 -5.13 4.30
CA LYS A 20 -27.27 -4.04 4.31
C LYS A 20 -28.44 -4.33 5.25
N GLU A 21 -29.01 -5.53 5.22
CA GLU A 21 -30.10 -5.95 6.11
C GLU A 21 -29.66 -5.96 7.58
N LYS A 22 -28.44 -6.43 7.85
CA LYS A 22 -27.88 -6.40 9.21
C LYS A 22 -27.61 -4.96 9.68
N ILE A 23 -27.25 -4.06 8.76
CA ILE A 23 -27.09 -2.63 9.06
C ILE A 23 -28.42 -1.96 9.40
N GLU A 24 -29.46 -2.24 8.62
CA GLU A 24 -30.80 -1.66 8.82
C GLU A 24 -31.47 -2.22 10.09
N THR A 25 -31.29 -3.51 10.37
CA THR A 25 -31.92 -4.21 11.52
C THR A 25 -31.20 -3.92 12.84
N ASN A 26 -29.88 -3.75 12.85
CA ASN A 26 -29.06 -3.59 14.06
C ASN A 26 -28.55 -2.14 14.23
N ASN A 27 -29.40 -1.15 13.94
CA ASN A 27 -29.08 0.29 13.94
C ASN A 27 -28.32 0.76 15.21
N ASP A 28 -28.64 0.20 16.38
CA ASP A 28 -28.00 0.53 17.65
C ASP A 28 -26.61 -0.10 17.84
N GLU A 29 -26.38 -1.31 17.32
CA GLU A 29 -25.06 -1.95 17.37
C GLU A 29 -24.06 -1.29 16.42
N ILE A 30 -24.55 -0.71 15.32
CA ILE A 30 -23.71 0.01 14.35
C ILE A 30 -23.31 1.38 14.85
N LYS A 31 -24.18 2.11 15.55
CA LYS A 31 -23.76 3.36 16.21
C LYS A 31 -22.66 3.09 17.24
N ALA A 32 -22.81 2.03 18.04
CA ALA A 32 -21.77 1.61 18.98
C ALA A 32 -20.48 1.13 18.29
N CYS A 33 -20.58 0.50 17.12
CA CYS A 33 -19.43 0.10 16.31
C CYS A 33 -18.76 1.30 15.62
N GLN A 34 -19.54 2.27 15.15
CA GLN A 34 -19.07 3.48 14.49
C GLN A 34 -18.34 4.40 15.46
N GLU A 35 -18.92 4.67 16.64
CA GLU A 35 -18.28 5.47 17.69
C GLU A 35 -16.95 4.82 18.12
N LYS A 36 -16.94 3.50 18.35
CA LYS A 36 -15.71 2.75 18.68
C LYS A 36 -14.71 2.68 17.52
N SER A 37 -15.18 2.73 16.27
CA SER A 37 -14.32 2.68 15.08
C SER A 37 -13.68 4.03 14.79
N GLU A 38 -14.38 5.14 15.01
CA GLU A 38 -13.85 6.49 14.77
C GLU A 38 -12.73 6.84 15.76
N GLU A 39 -12.89 6.49 17.04
CA GLU A 39 -11.85 6.70 18.05
C GLU A 39 -10.62 5.82 17.80
N LYS A 40 -10.82 4.54 17.49
CA LYS A 40 -9.73 3.62 17.15
C LYS A 40 -9.03 4.01 15.85
N ALA A 41 -9.76 4.50 14.85
CA ALA A 41 -9.18 4.96 13.60
C ALA A 41 -8.29 6.20 13.81
N ARG A 42 -8.69 7.14 14.69
CA ARG A 42 -7.85 8.30 15.02
C ARG A 42 -6.55 7.87 15.71
N ILE A 43 -6.64 7.01 16.73
CA ILE A 43 -5.46 6.51 17.44
C ILE A 43 -4.54 5.74 16.49
N PHE A 44 -5.11 4.90 15.63
CA PHE A 44 -4.35 4.13 14.64
C PHE A 44 -3.69 5.03 13.59
N LEU A 45 -4.37 6.08 13.12
CA LEU A 45 -3.80 7.05 12.18
C LEU A 45 -2.66 7.86 12.82
N ASP A 46 -2.80 8.29 14.07
CA ASP A 46 -1.75 9.00 14.80
C ASP A 46 -0.53 8.09 15.05
N GLU A 47 -0.76 6.84 15.45
CA GLU A 47 0.30 5.85 15.67
C GLU A 47 1.02 5.50 14.35
N MET A 48 0.28 5.35 13.25
CA MET A 48 0.84 5.15 11.90
C MET A 48 1.61 6.38 11.41
N ALA A 49 1.11 7.58 11.66
CA ALA A 49 1.80 8.82 11.29
C ALA A 49 3.10 9.00 12.08
N GLN A 50 3.10 8.67 13.38
CA GLN A 50 4.29 8.73 14.23
C GLN A 50 5.33 7.67 13.85
N ARG A 51 4.92 6.41 13.68
CA ARG A 51 5.79 5.33 13.18
C ARG A 51 6.31 5.62 11.77
N GLY A 52 5.44 6.13 10.90
CA GLY A 52 5.82 6.53 9.55
C GLY A 52 6.85 7.64 9.52
N LYS A 53 6.85 8.55 10.51
CA LYS A 53 7.85 9.62 10.61
C LYS A 53 9.22 9.12 11.06
N GLU A 54 9.27 8.16 11.99
CA GLU A 54 10.50 7.51 12.45
C GLU A 54 11.06 6.51 11.43
N GLU A 55 10.18 5.74 10.77
CA GLU A 55 10.57 4.77 9.75
C GLU A 55 10.89 5.44 8.41
N LYS A 56 10.45 6.68 8.13
CA LYS A 56 10.70 7.36 6.85
C LYS A 56 12.17 7.48 6.51
N ASP A 57 13.00 7.84 7.48
CA ASP A 57 14.43 8.03 7.24
C ASP A 57 15.13 6.68 7.04
N GLN A 58 14.79 5.68 7.85
CA GLN A 58 15.30 4.31 7.67
C GLN A 58 14.81 3.66 6.36
N PHE A 59 13.56 3.91 5.98
CA PHE A 59 12.97 3.42 4.74
C PHE A 59 13.65 4.09 3.54
N LYS A 60 13.91 5.40 3.60
CA LYS A 60 14.62 6.13 2.55
C LYS A 60 16.05 5.64 2.37
N GLU A 61 16.75 5.29 3.44
CA GLU A 61 18.08 4.67 3.36
C GLU A 61 18.00 3.28 2.75
N ARG A 62 17.11 2.41 3.24
CA ARG A 62 16.91 1.07 2.67
C ARG A 62 16.53 1.13 1.20
N LEU A 63 15.66 2.05 0.81
CA LEU A 63 15.23 2.22 -0.58
C LEU A 63 16.39 2.67 -1.48
N LYS A 64 17.26 3.56 -0.99
CA LYS A 64 18.48 3.97 -1.71
C LYS A 64 19.44 2.80 -1.88
N ASP A 65 19.61 1.98 -0.86
CA ASP A 65 20.51 0.84 -0.91
C ASP A 65 20.00 -0.24 -1.86
N ILE A 66 18.70 -0.55 -1.81
CA ILE A 66 18.05 -1.45 -2.78
C ILE A 66 18.21 -0.91 -4.21
N LEU A 67 18.01 0.40 -4.44
CA LEU A 67 18.20 0.99 -5.77
C LEU A 67 19.66 0.88 -6.25
N LYS A 68 20.64 1.12 -5.36
CA LYS A 68 22.05 0.96 -5.69
C LYS A 68 22.38 -0.48 -6.02
N GLU A 69 21.89 -1.42 -5.22
CA GLU A 69 22.10 -2.85 -5.40
C GLU A 69 21.50 -3.30 -6.74
N VAL A 70 20.27 -2.92 -7.07
CA VAL A 70 19.64 -3.20 -8.37
C VAL A 70 20.43 -2.59 -9.53
N VAL A 71 20.92 -1.35 -9.41
CA VAL A 71 21.74 -0.71 -10.44
C VAL A 71 23.05 -1.46 -10.66
N SER A 72 23.69 -1.92 -9.59
CA SER A 72 24.92 -2.72 -9.65
C SER A 72 24.67 -4.13 -10.19
N GLU A 73 23.62 -4.82 -9.73
CA GLU A 73 23.26 -6.17 -10.17
C GLU A 73 22.88 -6.21 -11.64
N LEU A 74 22.15 -5.20 -12.12
CA LEU A 74 21.76 -5.08 -13.54
C LEU A 74 22.89 -4.51 -14.43
N ASN A 75 24.09 -4.25 -13.87
CA ASN A 75 25.22 -3.60 -14.57
C ASN A 75 24.78 -2.33 -15.34
N LEU A 76 23.86 -1.55 -14.76
CA LEU A 76 23.38 -0.33 -15.39
C LEU A 76 24.46 0.74 -15.29
N ALA A 77 24.96 1.21 -16.43
CA ALA A 77 25.93 2.28 -16.49
C ALA A 77 25.36 3.54 -15.81
N THR A 78 26.06 4.02 -14.78
CA THR A 78 25.67 5.25 -14.09
C THR A 78 26.06 6.47 -14.92
N LYS A 79 25.56 7.65 -14.53
CA LYS A 79 25.93 8.90 -15.22
C LYS A 79 27.44 9.12 -15.22
N ASP A 80 28.12 8.76 -14.13
CA ASP A 80 29.56 8.92 -13.99
C ASP A 80 30.32 7.99 -14.95
N ASP A 81 29.80 6.77 -15.16
CA ASP A 81 30.36 5.81 -16.13
C ASP A 81 30.19 6.29 -17.57
N LEU A 82 29.02 6.87 -17.89
CA LEU A 82 28.75 7.50 -19.18
C LEU A 82 29.65 8.71 -19.45
N GLU A 83 29.98 9.48 -18.41
CA GLU A 83 30.82 10.68 -18.52
C GLU A 83 32.29 10.31 -18.69
N LYS A 84 32.78 9.29 -17.97
CA LYS A 84 34.09 8.67 -18.22
C LYS A 84 34.20 8.12 -19.64
N LEU A 85 33.18 7.38 -20.10
CA LEU A 85 33.18 6.84 -21.46
C LEU A 85 33.25 7.96 -22.52
N LYS A 86 32.55 9.08 -22.31
CA LYS A 86 32.63 10.25 -23.21
C LYS A 86 34.01 10.90 -23.21
N GLN A 87 34.67 10.98 -22.05
CA GLN A 87 36.02 11.53 -21.95
C GLN A 87 37.07 10.61 -22.60
N GLU A 88 36.90 9.30 -22.49
CA GLU A 88 37.76 8.30 -23.14
C GLU A 88 37.55 8.26 -24.66
N LEU A 89 36.32 8.40 -25.14
CA LEU A 89 35.99 8.48 -26.57
C LEU A 89 36.37 9.82 -27.21
N ALA A 90 36.55 10.88 -26.40
CA ALA A 90 36.98 12.20 -26.86
C ALA A 90 38.51 12.37 -26.89
N LYS A 91 39.26 11.34 -26.49
CA LYS A 91 40.71 11.21 -26.68
C LYS A 91 41.03 10.46 -27.97
#